data_AF-A0A382UWV6-F1
#
_entry.id   AF-A0A382UWV6-F1
#
_cell.length_a   1.000
_cell.length_b   1.000
_cell.length_c   1.000
_cell.angle_alpha   90.00
_cell.angle_beta   90.00
_cell.angle_gamma   90.00
#
_symmetry.space_group_name_H-M   'P 1'
#
loop_
_entity.id
_entity.type
_entity.pdbx_description
1 polymer ?
#
loop_
_entity_poly.entity_id
_entity_poly.type
_entity_poly.pdbx_seq_one_letter_code
_entity_poly.pdbx_strand_id
1 'polypeptide(L)'
;MKAISPFSLLTLIIVYSSIAGDWPQWRGDNRDGVIQGEKPLANLPAKPQTLWQVPVGKGQGGLVIAGGKIVMLHETVIKGRPMETAVVIDARNGKTLWEKPYAESWQYGNVYGPGPRVAPMIDGNLIFAQGVTGVLACLSLADGKLLWSKSYKKDFGAKWFGGNAPGSGGTAASRHGNNGPPVTDDKYIYAPAG
;
A
#
# COMPACT_ATOMS: atom_id res chain seq x y z
N MET A 1 -0.72 -10.00 70.45
CA MET A 1 -1.00 -10.55 69.11
C MET A 1 -0.93 -9.40 68.10
N LYS A 2 0.14 -9.31 67.30
CA LYS A 2 0.32 -8.27 66.26
C LYS A 2 0.17 -8.95 64.91
N ALA A 3 -0.87 -8.58 64.15
CA ALA A 3 -1.14 -9.10 62.83
C ALA A 3 -0.15 -8.50 61.81
N ILE A 4 0.54 -9.36 61.08
CA ILE A 4 1.44 -8.99 59.98
C ILE A 4 0.55 -8.91 58.72
N SER A 5 0.44 -7.74 58.10
CA SER A 5 -0.27 -7.59 56.82
C SER A 5 0.59 -8.14 55.69
N PRO A 6 0.04 -8.93 54.74
CA PRO A 6 0.81 -9.39 53.60
C PRO A 6 1.00 -8.23 52.63
N PHE A 7 2.25 -7.87 52.38
CA PHE A 7 2.62 -6.91 51.35
C PHE A 7 2.48 -7.63 50.00
N SER A 8 1.38 -7.40 49.27
CA SER A 8 1.21 -7.93 47.91
C SER A 8 2.20 -7.25 46.96
N LEU A 9 3.20 -8.00 46.52
CA LEU A 9 4.16 -7.55 45.51
C LEU A 9 3.46 -7.52 44.15
N LEU A 10 3.24 -6.31 43.61
CA LEU A 10 2.65 -6.11 42.29
C LEU A 10 3.75 -6.35 41.23
N THR A 11 3.75 -7.52 40.59
CA THR A 11 4.69 -7.83 39.51
C THR A 11 4.31 -7.08 38.24
N LEU A 12 5.11 -6.08 37.87
CA LEU A 12 4.96 -5.33 36.63
C LEU A 12 5.37 -6.22 35.43
N ILE A 13 4.40 -6.69 34.65
CA ILE A 13 4.67 -7.42 33.40
C ILE A 13 5.02 -6.38 32.33
N ILE A 14 6.31 -6.23 32.05
CA ILE A 14 6.79 -5.46 30.91
C ILE A 14 6.59 -6.32 29.66
N VAL A 15 5.51 -6.06 28.93
CA VAL A 15 5.27 -6.68 27.63
C VAL A 15 6.17 -5.99 26.62
N TYR A 16 7.28 -6.63 26.25
CA TYR A 16 8.10 -6.19 25.12
C TYR A 16 7.30 -6.44 23.84
N SER A 17 6.55 -5.42 23.39
CA SER A 17 6.11 -5.39 22.01
C SER A 17 7.35 -5.18 21.16
N SER A 18 7.77 -6.21 20.41
CA SER A 18 8.69 -5.99 19.31
C SER A 18 8.00 -5.03 18.34
N ILE A 19 8.46 -3.79 18.29
CA ILE A 19 8.06 -2.86 17.24
C ILE A 19 8.75 -3.39 15.99
N ALA A 20 8.01 -4.15 15.19
CA ALA A 20 8.46 -4.48 13.84
C ALA A 20 8.62 -3.18 13.06
N GLY A 21 9.65 -3.10 12.23
CA GLY A 21 9.98 -1.93 11.44
C GLY A 21 8.89 -1.64 10.41
N ASP A 22 8.49 -0.37 10.34
CA ASP A 22 7.57 0.10 9.32
C ASP A 22 8.28 0.17 7.95
N TRP A 23 7.52 -0.05 6.88
CA TRP A 23 7.91 0.11 5.49
C TRP A 23 6.81 0.89 4.76
N PRO A 24 6.67 2.20 5.02
CA PRO A 24 5.49 2.97 4.63
C PRO A 24 5.44 3.35 3.15
N GLN A 25 6.56 3.24 2.43
CA GLN A 25 6.68 3.68 1.04
C GLN A 25 7.60 2.77 0.21
N TRP A 26 7.60 2.98 -1.11
CA TRP A 26 8.51 2.28 -2.01
C TRP A 26 9.97 2.44 -1.57
N ARG A 27 10.67 1.31 -1.41
CA ARG A 27 12.05 1.23 -0.91
C ARG A 27 12.23 1.70 0.55
N GLY A 28 11.18 1.71 1.35
CA GLY A 28 11.25 1.95 2.79
C GLY A 28 11.40 3.43 3.14
N ASP A 29 11.57 3.71 4.43
CA ASP A 29 11.52 5.06 4.99
C ASP A 29 12.53 6.03 4.34
N ASN A 30 13.77 5.57 4.15
CA ASN A 30 14.84 6.34 3.51
C ASN A 30 14.89 6.19 1.97
N ARG A 31 13.98 5.41 1.37
CA ARG A 31 13.95 5.06 -0.06
C ARG A 31 15.22 4.37 -0.59
N ASP A 32 16.05 3.83 0.29
CA ASP A 32 17.30 3.15 -0.01
C ASP A 32 17.14 1.64 -0.16
N GLY A 33 15.96 1.10 0.15
CA GLY A 33 15.66 -0.34 0.10
C GLY A 33 16.21 -1.11 1.30
N VAL A 34 16.51 -0.42 2.42
CA VAL A 34 17.10 -1.02 3.62
C VAL A 34 16.14 -0.90 4.80
N ILE A 35 15.89 -2.03 5.47
CA ILE A 35 15.08 -2.09 6.70
C ILE A 35 15.84 -1.38 7.84
N GLN A 36 15.12 -0.60 8.64
CA GLN A 36 15.70 0.14 9.77
C GLN A 36 15.35 -0.56 11.09
N GLY A 37 16.30 -0.61 12.02
CA GLY A 37 16.06 -1.10 13.37
C GLY A 37 15.81 -2.61 13.53
N GLU A 38 15.77 -3.37 12.42
CA GLU A 38 15.61 -4.82 12.45
C GLU A 38 16.90 -5.54 12.09
N LYS A 39 17.14 -6.69 12.75
CA LYS A 39 18.21 -7.59 12.34
C LYS A 39 17.69 -8.48 11.21
N PRO A 40 18.42 -8.61 10.09
CA PRO A 40 18.04 -9.54 9.04
C PRO A 40 17.98 -10.96 9.60
N LEU A 41 17.07 -11.76 9.05
CA LEU A 41 17.03 -13.18 9.36
C LEU A 41 18.36 -13.81 8.92
N ALA A 42 19.15 -14.27 9.89
CA ALA A 42 20.45 -14.90 9.60
C ALA A 42 20.30 -16.18 8.78
N ASN A 43 19.20 -16.90 8.97
CA ASN A 43 18.84 -18.09 8.21
C ASN A 43 17.32 -18.10 7.98
N LEU A 44 16.90 -18.44 6.77
CA LEU A 44 15.51 -18.78 6.49
C LEU A 44 15.29 -20.27 6.69
N PRO A 45 14.15 -20.69 7.28
CA PRO A 45 13.81 -22.11 7.32
C PRO A 45 13.63 -22.65 5.89
N ALA A 46 14.01 -23.90 5.66
CA ALA A 46 13.85 -24.55 4.35
C ALA A 46 12.39 -24.53 3.85
N LYS A 47 11.43 -24.52 4.79
CA LYS A 47 10.01 -24.31 4.52
C LYS A 47 9.44 -23.32 5.54
N PRO A 48 9.18 -22.05 5.16
CA PRO A 48 8.53 -21.11 6.07
C PRO A 48 7.11 -21.56 6.39
N GLN A 49 6.70 -21.38 7.64
CA GLN A 49 5.32 -21.60 8.05
C GLN A 49 4.46 -20.42 7.58
N THR A 50 3.41 -20.72 6.81
CA THR A 50 2.40 -19.72 6.46
C THR A 50 1.62 -19.32 7.71
N LEU A 51 1.66 -18.04 8.08
CA LEU A 51 0.90 -17.51 9.22
C LEU A 51 -0.55 -17.22 8.85
N TRP A 52 -0.77 -16.61 7.70
CA TRP A 52 -2.09 -16.29 7.15
C TRP A 52 -2.00 -16.04 5.64
N GLN A 53 -3.14 -16.05 4.97
CA GLN A 53 -3.30 -15.73 3.56
C GLN A 53 -4.58 -14.94 3.34
N VAL A 54 -4.59 -14.07 2.33
CA VAL A 54 -5.75 -13.27 1.94
C VAL A 54 -6.02 -13.42 0.45
N PRO A 55 -7.29 -13.37 0.01
CA PRO A 55 -7.60 -13.25 -1.40
C PRO A 55 -7.14 -11.90 -1.93
N VAL A 56 -6.54 -11.88 -3.12
CA VAL A 56 -6.12 -10.66 -3.79
C VAL A 56 -6.63 -10.64 -5.22
N GLY A 57 -7.08 -9.47 -5.67
CA GLY A 57 -7.42 -9.23 -7.06
C GLY A 57 -6.19 -9.06 -7.94
N LYS A 58 -6.42 -8.69 -9.19
CA LYS A 58 -5.33 -8.48 -10.16
C LYS A 58 -4.54 -7.21 -9.84
N GLY A 59 -3.27 -7.20 -10.19
CA GLY A 59 -2.38 -6.07 -9.95
C GLY A 59 -0.93 -6.52 -9.91
N GLN A 60 -0.03 -5.56 -9.97
CA GLN A 60 1.42 -5.77 -9.94
C GLN A 60 2.12 -4.78 -8.99
N GLY A 61 1.33 -4.02 -8.24
CA GLY A 61 1.84 -3.13 -7.19
C GLY A 61 2.45 -3.89 -6.03
N GLY A 62 3.38 -3.25 -5.34
CA GLY A 62 3.86 -3.73 -4.04
C GLY A 62 2.85 -3.45 -2.92
N LEU A 63 3.19 -3.91 -1.72
CA LEU A 63 2.51 -3.57 -0.48
C LEU A 63 3.44 -2.73 0.41
N VAL A 64 2.85 -2.02 1.35
CA VAL A 64 3.55 -1.25 2.39
C VAL A 64 2.95 -1.59 3.75
N ILE A 65 3.71 -1.41 4.81
CA ILE A 65 3.26 -1.65 6.18
C ILE A 65 3.61 -0.47 7.07
N ALA A 66 2.67 0.00 7.88
CA ALA A 66 2.94 0.96 8.94
C ALA A 66 2.00 0.75 10.13
N GLY A 67 2.52 0.81 11.35
CA GLY A 67 1.72 0.68 12.57
C GLY A 67 0.85 -0.59 12.58
N GLY A 68 1.43 -1.71 12.14
CA GLY A 68 0.78 -3.02 12.06
C GLY A 68 -0.31 -3.16 10.99
N LYS A 69 -0.41 -2.21 10.05
CA LYS A 69 -1.38 -2.22 8.96
C LYS A 69 -0.67 -2.37 7.62
N ILE A 70 -1.01 -3.42 6.89
CA ILE A 70 -0.57 -3.62 5.51
C ILE A 70 -1.55 -2.88 4.59
N VAL A 71 -1.02 -2.11 3.65
CA VAL A 71 -1.78 -1.46 2.60
C VAL A 71 -1.35 -2.03 1.26
N MET A 72 -2.34 -2.43 0.45
CA MET A 72 -2.13 -2.98 -0.89
C MET A 72 -3.16 -2.38 -1.85
N LEU A 73 -2.78 -2.26 -3.13
CA LEU A 73 -3.69 -1.88 -4.20
C LEU A 73 -3.94 -3.11 -5.09
N HIS A 74 -5.20 -3.36 -5.44
CA HIS A 74 -5.58 -4.44 -6.36
C HIS A 74 -6.86 -4.10 -7.13
N GLU A 75 -7.19 -4.89 -8.16
CA GLU A 75 -8.46 -4.79 -8.89
C GLU A 75 -9.57 -5.55 -8.16
N THR A 76 -10.72 -4.93 -7.93
CA THR A 76 -11.96 -5.58 -7.48
C THR A 76 -13.13 -5.22 -8.39
N VAL A 77 -14.28 -5.87 -8.21
CA VAL A 77 -15.50 -5.57 -8.98
C VAL A 77 -16.54 -4.93 -8.06
N ILE A 78 -16.91 -3.68 -8.35
CA ILE A 78 -17.90 -2.92 -7.57
C ILE A 78 -19.10 -2.64 -8.47
N LYS A 79 -20.26 -3.20 -8.12
CA LYS A 79 -21.51 -3.06 -8.90
C LYS A 79 -21.31 -3.40 -10.39
N GLY A 80 -20.60 -4.51 -10.65
CA GLY A 80 -20.32 -5.00 -12.01
C GLY A 80 -19.22 -4.24 -12.77
N ARG A 81 -18.56 -3.26 -12.15
CA ARG A 81 -17.46 -2.50 -12.78
C ARG A 81 -16.12 -2.85 -12.16
N PRO A 82 -15.06 -3.09 -12.97
CA PRO A 82 -13.73 -3.30 -12.45
C PRO A 82 -13.16 -1.97 -11.93
N MET A 83 -12.72 -1.99 -10.68
CA MET A 83 -12.19 -0.83 -9.95
C MET A 83 -10.81 -1.16 -9.41
N GLU A 84 -9.93 -0.18 -9.40
CA GLU A 84 -8.74 -0.24 -8.56
C GLU A 84 -9.11 0.20 -7.14
N THR A 85 -8.64 -0.60 -6.19
CA THR A 85 -9.13 -0.61 -4.83
C THR A 85 -7.95 -0.65 -3.87
N ALA A 86 -8.01 0.17 -2.83
CA ALA A 86 -7.10 0.12 -1.71
C ALA A 86 -7.69 -0.79 -0.63
N VAL A 87 -6.86 -1.67 -0.08
CA VAL A 87 -7.23 -2.55 1.03
C VAL A 87 -6.25 -2.33 2.18
N VAL A 88 -6.79 -2.34 3.40
CA VAL A 88 -5.99 -2.31 4.62
C VAL A 88 -6.22 -3.58 5.42
N ILE A 89 -5.14 -4.21 5.82
CA ILE A 89 -5.11 -5.53 6.44
C ILE A 89 -4.35 -5.45 7.77
N ASP A 90 -4.86 -6.08 8.81
CA ASP A 90 -4.12 -6.26 10.07
C ASP A 90 -2.98 -7.26 9.86
N ALA A 91 -1.74 -6.80 9.99
CA ALA A 91 -0.54 -7.57 9.69
C ALA A 91 -0.39 -8.83 10.58
N ARG A 92 -1.04 -8.85 11.75
CA ARG A 92 -0.90 -9.95 12.72
C ARG A 92 -1.69 -11.19 12.32
N ASN A 93 -2.81 -11.01 11.63
CA ASN A 93 -3.76 -12.09 11.38
C ASN A 93 -4.34 -12.11 9.96
N GLY A 94 -3.95 -11.18 9.10
CA GLY A 94 -4.45 -11.12 7.73
C GLY A 94 -5.91 -10.63 7.62
N LYS A 95 -6.51 -10.13 8.70
CA LYS A 95 -7.90 -9.64 8.65
C LYS A 95 -7.98 -8.33 7.88
N THR A 96 -8.80 -8.29 6.84
CA THR A 96 -9.18 -7.03 6.18
C THR A 96 -9.90 -6.12 7.16
N LEU A 97 -9.34 -4.93 7.38
CA LEU A 97 -9.93 -3.86 8.18
C LEU A 97 -10.94 -3.08 7.34
N TRP A 98 -10.57 -2.71 6.12
CA TRP A 98 -11.47 -2.11 5.13
C TRP A 98 -10.92 -2.27 3.72
N GLU A 99 -11.81 -2.14 2.73
CA GLU A 99 -11.49 -2.19 1.30
C GLU A 99 -12.34 -1.14 0.56
N LYS A 100 -11.71 -0.24 -0.21
CA LYS A 100 -12.38 0.90 -0.86
C LYS A 100 -11.85 1.19 -2.28
N PRO A 101 -12.74 1.35 -3.28
CA PRO A 101 -12.32 1.73 -4.63
C PRO A 101 -11.86 3.19 -4.67
N TYR A 102 -10.85 3.48 -5.49
CA TYR A 102 -10.34 4.86 -5.70
C TYR A 102 -10.27 5.28 -7.17
N ALA A 103 -10.24 4.32 -8.11
CA ALA A 103 -10.20 4.60 -9.55
C ALA A 103 -10.89 3.49 -10.35
N GLU A 104 -11.38 3.80 -11.55
CA GLU A 104 -11.81 2.75 -12.49
C GLU A 104 -10.60 2.01 -13.04
N SER A 105 -10.67 0.68 -13.09
CA SER A 105 -9.55 -0.15 -13.56
C SER A 105 -9.54 -0.23 -15.08
N TRP A 106 -8.36 0.01 -15.67
CA TRP A 106 -8.15 -0.17 -17.10
C TRP A 106 -7.96 -1.65 -17.46
N GLN A 107 -8.81 -2.16 -18.33
CA GLN A 107 -8.76 -3.55 -18.77
C GLN A 107 -7.72 -3.74 -19.88
N TYR A 108 -6.46 -3.97 -19.49
CA TYR A 108 -5.39 -4.29 -20.44
C TYR A 108 -5.62 -5.67 -21.08
N GLY A 109 -5.53 -5.74 -22.41
CA GLY A 109 -5.49 -6.99 -23.18
C GLY A 109 -4.10 -7.60 -23.35
N ASN A 110 -3.11 -7.18 -22.55
CA ASN A 110 -1.73 -7.67 -22.64
C ASN A 110 -1.46 -8.78 -21.60
N VAL A 111 -0.29 -9.40 -21.67
CA VAL A 111 0.12 -10.52 -20.79
C VAL A 111 0.17 -10.15 -19.29
N TYR A 112 0.24 -8.86 -18.98
CA TYR A 112 0.34 -8.35 -17.62
C TYR A 112 -1.02 -8.21 -16.94
N GLY A 113 -2.11 -8.16 -17.71
CA GLY A 113 -3.46 -7.99 -17.20
C GLY A 113 -3.71 -6.63 -16.54
N PRO A 114 -4.93 -6.41 -16.02
CA PRO A 114 -5.36 -5.16 -15.40
C PRO A 114 -4.98 -5.04 -13.91
N GLY A 115 -5.36 -3.90 -13.33
CA GLY A 115 -5.11 -3.56 -11.94
C GLY A 115 -3.91 -2.63 -11.74
N PRO A 116 -3.73 -2.12 -10.51
CA PRO A 116 -2.69 -1.16 -10.16
C PRO A 116 -1.30 -1.77 -10.28
N ARG A 117 -0.31 -0.93 -10.61
CA ARG A 117 1.08 -1.36 -10.89
C ARG A 117 2.11 -0.72 -9.97
N VAL A 118 1.67 0.05 -8.98
CA VAL A 118 2.54 0.78 -8.06
C VAL A 118 2.24 0.38 -6.63
N ALA A 119 3.26 0.44 -5.76
CA ALA A 119 3.03 0.39 -4.33
C ALA A 119 2.30 1.67 -3.89
N PRO A 120 1.34 1.59 -2.95
CA PRO A 120 0.83 2.78 -2.29
C PRO A 120 1.89 3.37 -1.36
N MET A 121 1.62 4.57 -0.84
CA MET A 121 2.41 5.19 0.21
C MET A 121 1.53 5.49 1.42
N ILE A 122 2.07 5.31 2.62
CA ILE A 122 1.49 5.77 3.88
C ILE A 122 2.28 7.01 4.34
N ASP A 123 1.56 8.05 4.71
CA ASP A 123 2.10 9.24 5.38
C ASP A 123 1.19 9.62 6.55
N GLY A 124 1.63 9.29 7.77
CA GLY A 124 0.80 9.38 8.97
C GLY A 124 -0.52 8.61 8.83
N ASN A 125 -1.64 9.33 8.81
CA ASN A 125 -2.99 8.78 8.68
C ASN A 125 -3.53 8.78 7.24
N LEU A 126 -2.67 9.02 6.25
CA LEU A 126 -3.03 9.13 4.85
C LEU A 126 -2.45 7.98 4.04
N ILE A 127 -3.20 7.53 3.04
CA ILE A 127 -2.76 6.63 1.99
C ILE A 127 -2.77 7.40 0.68
N PHE A 128 -1.66 7.37 -0.04
CA PHE A 128 -1.59 7.82 -1.42
C PHE A 128 -1.61 6.62 -2.36
N ALA A 129 -2.62 6.59 -3.23
CA ALA A 129 -2.81 5.56 -4.23
C ALA A 129 -2.80 6.20 -5.62
N GLN A 130 -2.02 5.64 -6.54
CA GLN A 130 -2.03 6.03 -7.95
C GLN A 130 -2.61 4.89 -8.77
N GLY A 131 -3.57 5.22 -9.63
CA GLY A 131 -4.15 4.27 -10.58
C GLY A 131 -3.58 4.40 -11.98
N VAL A 132 -3.69 3.33 -12.75
CA VAL A 132 -2.97 3.20 -14.04
C VAL A 132 -3.38 4.29 -15.04
N THR A 133 -4.62 4.77 -14.96
CA THR A 133 -5.15 5.84 -15.82
C THR A 133 -4.75 7.26 -15.38
N GLY A 134 -3.94 7.39 -14.33
CA GLY A 134 -3.44 8.67 -13.83
C GLY A 134 -4.39 9.32 -12.83
N VAL A 135 -5.08 8.52 -12.02
CA VAL A 135 -5.80 9.01 -10.84
C VAL A 135 -4.84 8.95 -9.65
N LEU A 136 -4.52 10.09 -9.05
CA LEU A 136 -3.87 10.18 -7.75
C LEU A 136 -4.93 10.43 -6.68
N ALA A 137 -5.08 9.51 -5.73
CA ALA A 137 -6.06 9.57 -4.67
C ALA A 137 -5.37 9.63 -3.29
N CYS A 138 -5.97 10.39 -2.38
CA CYS A 138 -5.63 10.36 -0.97
C CYS A 138 -6.81 9.79 -0.18
N LEU A 139 -6.55 8.73 0.58
CA LEU A 139 -7.52 8.05 1.42
C LEU A 139 -7.10 8.14 2.89
N SER A 140 -8.08 8.16 3.79
CA SER A 140 -7.86 7.99 5.22
C SER A 140 -7.43 6.55 5.53
N LEU A 141 -6.33 6.37 6.25
CA LEU A 141 -5.85 5.06 6.70
C LEU A 141 -6.84 4.38 7.67
N ALA A 142 -7.62 5.16 8.41
CA ALA A 142 -8.51 4.65 9.45
C ALA A 142 -9.73 3.92 8.88
N ASP A 143 -10.33 4.44 7.81
CA ASP A 143 -11.64 4.00 7.30
C ASP A 143 -11.74 3.92 5.76
N GLY A 144 -10.67 4.27 5.06
CA GLY A 144 -10.63 4.30 3.60
C GLY A 144 -11.47 5.40 2.97
N LYS A 145 -11.89 6.42 3.73
CA LYS A 145 -12.58 7.57 3.18
C LYS A 145 -11.69 8.26 2.15
N LEU A 146 -12.20 8.42 0.92
CA LEU A 146 -11.55 9.25 -0.09
C LEU A 146 -11.59 10.71 0.36
N LEU A 147 -10.42 11.30 0.62
CA LEU A 147 -10.27 12.68 1.07
C LEU A 147 -10.20 13.64 -0.11
N TRP A 148 -9.43 13.27 -1.15
CA TRP A 148 -9.40 13.97 -2.42
C TRP A 148 -8.86 13.05 -3.53
N SER A 149 -9.10 13.43 -4.77
CA SER A 149 -8.47 12.82 -5.94
C SER A 149 -8.13 13.86 -7.01
N LYS A 150 -7.12 13.55 -7.81
CA LYS A 150 -6.69 14.30 -8.99
C LYS A 150 -6.54 13.36 -10.17
N SER A 151 -7.02 13.79 -11.34
CA SER A 151 -6.84 13.10 -12.61
C SER A 151 -5.80 13.84 -13.42
N TYR A 152 -4.72 13.17 -13.81
CA TYR A 152 -3.68 13.79 -14.62
C TYR A 152 -4.20 14.36 -15.94
N LYS A 153 -5.16 13.65 -16.54
CA LYS A 153 -5.84 14.11 -17.75
C LYS A 153 -6.70 15.35 -17.50
N LYS A 154 -7.56 15.33 -16.48
CA LYS A 154 -8.56 16.41 -16.27
C LYS A 154 -7.98 17.64 -15.59
N ASP A 155 -7.13 17.45 -14.57
CA ASP A 155 -6.59 18.52 -13.75
C ASP A 155 -5.29 19.11 -14.30
N PHE A 156 -4.50 18.33 -15.06
CA PHE A 156 -3.16 18.75 -15.52
C PHE A 156 -2.97 18.65 -17.05
N GLY A 157 -3.99 18.25 -17.81
CA GLY A 157 -3.92 18.16 -19.27
C GLY A 157 -3.01 17.03 -19.80
N ALA A 158 -2.64 16.06 -18.95
CA ALA A 158 -1.79 14.95 -19.36
C ALA A 158 -2.49 14.08 -20.42
N LYS A 159 -1.74 13.69 -21.45
CA LYS A 159 -2.26 12.81 -22.50
C LYS A 159 -2.12 11.36 -22.07
N TRP A 160 -3.26 10.70 -21.93
CA TRP A 160 -3.29 9.24 -21.77
C TRP A 160 -3.20 8.56 -23.13
N PHE A 161 -2.21 7.68 -23.30
CA PHE A 161 -1.98 6.99 -24.56
C PHE A 161 -2.61 5.59 -24.62
N GLY A 162 -3.24 5.11 -23.54
CA GLY A 162 -3.76 3.74 -23.47
C GLY A 162 -2.65 2.70 -23.25
N GLY A 163 -3.05 1.42 -23.24
CA GLY A 163 -2.10 0.31 -23.27
C GLY A 163 -1.74 -0.02 -24.72
N ASN A 164 -0.45 0.02 -25.07
CA ASN A 164 0.07 -0.29 -26.40
C ASN A 164 -0.37 0.70 -27.51
N ALA A 165 -0.31 2.00 -27.26
CA ALA A 165 -0.62 2.99 -28.31
C ALA A 165 0.31 2.84 -29.53
N PRO A 166 -0.23 2.71 -30.76
CA PRO A 166 0.58 2.76 -31.98
C PRO A 166 1.34 4.09 -32.08
N GLY A 167 2.64 4.05 -32.38
CA GLY A 167 3.49 5.24 -32.46
C GLY A 167 4.06 5.73 -31.13
N SER A 168 3.79 5.05 -30.02
CA SER A 168 4.29 5.43 -28.68
C SER A 168 5.73 4.99 -28.39
N GLY A 169 6.63 5.14 -29.37
CA GLY A 169 8.03 4.72 -29.28
C GLY A 169 8.66 5.03 -27.91
N GLY A 170 8.72 4.03 -27.04
CA GLY A 170 9.74 3.90 -26.00
C GLY A 170 9.45 4.30 -24.55
N THR A 171 8.25 4.72 -24.11
CA THR A 171 8.06 5.03 -22.66
C THR A 171 7.36 3.90 -21.90
N ALA A 172 7.71 3.72 -20.63
CA ALA A 172 7.05 2.74 -19.75
C ALA A 172 5.56 3.05 -19.59
N ALA A 173 5.20 4.34 -19.63
CA ALA A 173 3.83 4.81 -19.47
C ALA A 173 2.89 4.44 -20.62
N SER A 174 3.38 4.46 -21.86
CA SER A 174 2.57 4.09 -23.02
C SER A 174 2.31 2.58 -23.14
N ARG A 175 3.10 1.76 -22.45
CA ARG A 175 2.95 0.30 -22.42
C ARG A 175 2.11 -0.18 -21.25
N HIS A 176 2.32 0.43 -20.09
CA HIS A 176 1.82 -0.12 -18.82
C HIS A 176 1.01 0.89 -18.00
N GLY A 177 0.84 2.12 -18.48
CA GLY A 177 0.13 3.17 -17.77
C GLY A 177 0.97 4.00 -16.81
N ASN A 178 0.31 4.81 -15.99
CA ASN A 178 1.00 5.60 -14.99
C ASN A 178 1.60 4.68 -13.94
N ASN A 179 2.93 4.65 -13.90
CA ASN A 179 3.70 3.75 -13.06
C ASN A 179 4.80 4.54 -12.34
N GLY A 180 4.50 5.01 -11.15
CA GLY A 180 5.53 5.25 -10.15
C GLY A 180 4.88 5.60 -8.81
N PRO A 181 5.28 4.93 -7.72
CA PRO A 181 4.74 5.22 -6.39
C PRO A 181 4.83 6.71 -6.07
N PRO A 182 3.74 7.34 -5.58
CA PRO A 182 3.82 8.70 -5.10
C PRO A 182 4.77 8.77 -3.90
N VAL A 183 5.40 9.92 -3.73
CA VAL A 183 6.29 10.21 -2.60
C VAL A 183 5.97 11.59 -2.04
N THR A 184 6.14 11.78 -0.73
CA THR A 184 5.91 13.08 -0.07
C THR A 184 7.20 13.63 0.55
N ASP A 185 7.18 14.93 0.79
CA ASP A 185 7.98 15.64 1.79
C ASP A 185 7.05 16.55 2.61
N ASP A 186 7.61 17.37 3.49
CA ASP A 186 6.87 18.28 4.38
C ASP A 186 5.92 19.25 3.65
N LYS A 187 6.10 19.46 2.34
CA LYS A 187 5.41 20.49 1.56
C LYS A 187 4.68 19.95 0.35
N TYR A 188 5.17 18.87 -0.26
CA TYR A 188 4.76 18.44 -1.58
C TYR A 188 4.48 16.95 -1.66
N ILE A 189 3.59 16.62 -2.60
CA ILE A 189 3.36 15.26 -3.07
C ILE A 189 3.89 15.20 -4.50
N TYR A 190 4.86 14.33 -4.73
CA TYR A 190 5.41 14.06 -6.04
C TYR A 190 4.81 12.76 -6.54
N ALA A 191 4.18 12.82 -7.70
CA ALA A 191 3.63 11.63 -8.35
C ALA A 191 3.98 11.65 -9.84
N PRO A 192 4.67 10.63 -10.35
CA PRO A 192 5.06 10.59 -11.75
C PRO A 192 3.85 10.35 -12.65
N ALA A 193 3.68 11.19 -13.66
CA ALA A 193 2.58 11.12 -14.63
C ALA A 193 2.93 10.34 -15.92
N GLY A 194 4.01 9.56 -15.87
CA GLY A 194 4.47 8.69 -16.95
C GLY A 194 5.53 9.27 -17.87
#